data_AF-A0A7G8ES51-F1
#
_entry.id   AF-A0A7G8ES51-F1
#
_cell.length_a   1.000
_cell.length_b   1.000
_cell.length_c   1.000
_cell.angle_alpha   90.00
_cell.angle_beta   90.00
_cell.angle_gamma   90.00
#
_symmetry.space_group_name_H-M   'P 1'
#
loop_
_entity.id
_entity.type
_entity.pdbx_description
1 polymer ?
#
loop_
_entity_poly.entity_id
_entity_poly.type
_entity_poly.pdbx_seq_one_letter_code
_entity_poly.pdbx_strand_id
1 'polypeptide(L)'
;MASLRSRLALLLPMAGMLLAAAPTEAATAGPAQKGAQMYCFMRSNGNNHVVSWEASYALIKRQSSGLFKTSPEHAAVMITEAVVADPGNYPDCGKYLGDLFGGNKNSSSSSSSNNASVGASSSGTSDGWDATERYSY
;
A
#
# COMPACT_ATOMS: atom_id res chain seq x y z
N MET A 1 -76.46 18.15 27.09
CA MET A 1 -76.25 17.15 26.03
C MET A 1 -75.20 17.69 25.07
N ALA A 2 -74.11 16.94 24.89
CA ALA A 2 -72.83 17.40 24.37
C ALA A 2 -72.82 17.61 22.84
N SER A 3 -72.19 18.69 22.40
CA SER A 3 -71.93 18.98 20.98
C SER A 3 -70.79 18.10 20.46
N LEU A 4 -71.13 17.08 19.67
CA LEU A 4 -70.19 16.30 18.85
C LEU A 4 -70.14 16.88 17.44
N ARG A 5 -69.07 17.59 17.05
CA ARG A 5 -68.59 17.70 15.65
C ARG A 5 -67.10 18.03 15.62
N SER A 6 -66.24 17.05 15.90
CA SER A 6 -64.83 17.10 15.51
C SER A 6 -64.65 16.14 14.33
N ARG A 7 -64.61 16.69 13.11
CA ARG A 7 -64.33 15.97 11.86
C ARG A 7 -63.18 16.68 11.16
N LEU A 8 -62.10 15.91 10.96
CA LEU A 8 -60.93 16.03 10.06
C LEU A 8 -59.75 15.53 10.92
N ALA A 9 -59.51 14.22 11.08
CA ALA A 9 -59.20 13.25 10.02
C ALA A 9 -58.26 13.85 8.97
N LEU A 10 -57.00 14.03 9.37
CA LEU A 10 -55.89 14.12 8.42
C LEU A 10 -54.84 13.08 8.85
N LEU A 11 -55.14 11.82 8.52
CA LEU A 11 -54.17 10.75 8.47
C LEU A 11 -53.30 11.00 7.22
N LEU A 12 -52.14 11.63 7.41
CA LEU A 12 -51.10 11.69 6.37
C LEU A 12 -50.30 10.38 6.40
N PRO A 13 -50.03 9.78 5.23
CA PRO A 13 -49.66 8.38 5.10
C PRO A 13 -48.22 8.13 5.52
N MET A 14 -48.04 7.02 6.25
CA MET A 14 -46.83 6.24 6.32
C MET A 14 -46.46 5.77 4.90
N ALA A 15 -45.62 6.54 4.19
CA ALA A 15 -45.06 6.09 2.91
C ALA A 15 -43.76 6.83 2.57
N GLY A 16 -42.67 6.07 2.58
CA GLY A 16 -41.62 6.23 1.58
C GLY A 16 -40.49 7.20 1.91
N MET A 17 -39.53 6.74 2.70
CA MET A 17 -38.13 6.80 2.27
C MET A 17 -37.32 5.81 3.09
N LEU A 18 -37.37 4.54 2.66
CA LEU A 18 -36.23 3.65 2.82
C LEU A 18 -35.09 4.27 2.02
N LEU A 19 -34.30 5.11 2.69
CA LEU A 19 -32.99 5.49 2.19
C LEU A 19 -32.17 4.20 2.24
N ALA A 20 -32.18 3.45 1.14
CA ALA A 20 -31.24 2.38 0.92
C ALA A 20 -29.85 3.03 0.91
N ALA A 21 -29.23 3.12 2.08
CA ALA A 21 -27.79 3.23 2.21
C ALA A 21 -27.22 1.92 1.65
N ALA A 22 -27.17 1.81 0.32
CA ALA A 22 -26.25 0.89 -0.28
C ALA A 22 -24.87 1.26 0.26
N PRO A 23 -24.09 0.32 0.84
CA PRO A 23 -22.69 0.59 1.03
C PRO A 23 -22.14 0.82 -0.38
N THR A 24 -21.94 2.07 -0.76
CA THR A 24 -20.97 2.40 -1.79
C THR A 24 -19.63 2.03 -1.18
N GLU A 25 -19.28 0.76 -1.31
CA GLU A 25 -17.92 0.25 -1.15
C GLU A 25 -17.13 0.84 -2.31
N ALA A 26 -16.90 2.16 -2.26
CA ALA A 26 -15.73 2.72 -2.87
C ALA A 26 -14.60 2.02 -2.14
N ALA A 27 -14.11 0.92 -2.74
CA ALA A 27 -12.97 0.17 -2.26
C ALA A 27 -11.80 1.15 -2.24
N THR A 28 -11.68 1.90 -1.14
CA THR A 28 -10.55 2.77 -0.92
C THR A 28 -9.38 1.82 -0.88
N ALA A 29 -8.53 1.89 -1.91
CA ALA A 29 -7.41 0.98 -2.03
C ALA A 29 -6.64 1.04 -0.71
N GLY A 30 -6.60 -0.11 -0.02
CA GLY A 30 -5.97 -0.24 1.27
C GLY A 30 -4.46 -0.01 1.16
N PRO A 31 -3.75 0.06 2.30
CA PRO A 31 -2.31 0.23 2.31
C PRO A 31 -1.60 -0.81 1.42
N ALA A 32 -2.08 -2.06 1.45
CA ALA A 32 -1.59 -3.16 0.63
C ALA A 32 -1.73 -2.87 -0.88
N GLN A 33 -2.94 -2.53 -1.35
CA GLN A 33 -3.20 -2.27 -2.77
C GLN A 33 -2.41 -1.07 -3.30
N LYS A 34 -2.27 -0.01 -2.49
CA LYS A 34 -1.47 1.19 -2.84
C LYS A 34 0.02 0.89 -2.85
N GLY A 35 0.50 0.11 -1.88
CA GLY A 35 1.88 -0.35 -1.82
C GLY A 35 2.23 -1.25 -3.01
N ALA A 36 1.35 -2.19 -3.35
CA ALA A 36 1.50 -3.03 -4.52
C ALA A 36 1.51 -2.22 -5.81
N GLN A 37 0.61 -1.25 -5.95
CA GLN A 37 0.55 -0.39 -7.13
C GLN A 37 1.86 0.38 -7.32
N MET A 38 2.38 0.98 -6.25
CA MET A 38 3.66 1.69 -6.29
C MET A 38 4.82 0.76 -6.65
N TYR A 39 4.93 -0.39 -5.98
CA TYR A 39 6.01 -1.34 -6.20
C TYR A 39 6.02 -1.84 -7.65
N CYS A 40 4.86 -2.33 -8.10
CA CYS A 40 4.67 -2.88 -9.43
C CYS A 40 4.93 -1.83 -10.52
N PHE A 41 4.41 -0.62 -10.33
CA PHE A 41 4.63 0.49 -11.27
C PHE A 41 6.11 0.85 -11.37
N MET A 42 6.82 0.96 -10.24
CA MET A 42 8.24 1.30 -10.28
C MET A 42 9.07 0.19 -10.93
N ARG A 43 8.82 -1.08 -10.59
CA ARG A 43 9.54 -2.22 -11.18
C ARG A 43 9.27 -2.38 -12.67
N SER A 44 8.04 -2.16 -13.14
CA SER A 44 7.71 -2.23 -14.56
C SER A 44 8.38 -1.13 -15.39
N ASN A 45 8.68 0.02 -14.76
CA ASN A 45 9.43 1.13 -15.36
C ASN A 45 10.96 0.98 -15.23
N GLY A 46 11.47 -0.19 -14.83
CA GLY A 46 12.90 -0.47 -14.79
C GLY A 46 13.62 0.00 -13.52
N ASN A 47 12.90 0.43 -12.48
CA ASN A 47 13.54 0.75 -11.21
C ASN A 47 14.03 -0.52 -10.50
N ASN A 48 15.15 -0.42 -9.79
CA ASN A 48 15.65 -1.52 -8.97
C ASN A 48 14.67 -1.83 -7.81
N HIS A 49 14.72 -3.07 -7.31
CA HIS A 49 13.99 -3.53 -6.14
C HIS A 49 14.10 -2.56 -4.95
N VAL A 50 15.30 -2.14 -4.55
CA VAL A 50 15.51 -1.36 -3.31
C VAL A 50 14.69 -0.07 -3.31
N VAL A 51 14.81 0.74 -4.37
CA VAL A 51 14.11 2.03 -4.49
C VAL A 51 12.59 1.82 -4.58
N SER A 52 12.16 0.82 -5.35
CA SER A 52 10.75 0.49 -5.51
C SER A 52 10.13 0.01 -4.20
N TRP A 53 10.88 -0.78 -3.44
CA TRP A 53 10.50 -1.33 -2.15
C TRP A 53 10.39 -0.25 -1.09
N GLU A 54 11.41 0.61 -0.95
CA GLU A 54 11.42 1.69 0.04
C GLU A 54 10.24 2.64 -0.12
N ALA A 55 9.95 3.05 -1.36
CA ALA A 55 8.83 3.93 -1.67
C ALA A 55 7.48 3.28 -1.28
N SER A 56 7.32 1.99 -1.59
CA SER A 56 6.10 1.24 -1.32
C SER A 56 5.92 0.98 0.17
N TYR A 57 6.99 0.56 0.85
CA TYR A 57 6.99 0.30 2.29
C TYR A 57 6.70 1.57 3.10
N ALA A 58 7.28 2.71 2.73
CA ALA A 58 7.00 3.99 3.38
C ALA A 58 5.51 4.37 3.31
N LEU A 59 4.87 4.12 2.16
CA LEU A 59 3.42 4.34 1.99
C LEU A 59 2.60 3.40 2.86
N ILE A 60 2.89 2.10 2.83
CA ILE A 60 2.19 1.10 3.65
C ILE A 60 2.34 1.44 5.14
N LYS A 61 3.56 1.75 5.58
CA LYS A 61 3.88 2.08 6.97
C LYS A 61 3.10 3.30 7.48
N ARG A 62 2.91 4.31 6.63
CA ARG A 62 2.15 5.53 6.99
C ARG A 62 0.64 5.31 7.00
N GLN A 63 0.13 4.42 6.15
CA GLN A 63 -1.31 4.18 5.99
C GLN A 63 -1.83 3.02 6.84
N SER A 64 -0.97 2.15 7.35
CA SER A 64 -1.35 1.07 8.27
C SER A 64 -1.76 1.66 9.63
N SER A 65 -3.05 1.58 9.95
CA SER A 65 -3.68 2.28 11.09
C SER A 65 -3.47 1.61 12.47
N GLY A 66 -2.30 1.03 12.72
CA GLY A 66 -2.01 0.26 13.95
C GLY A 66 -1.11 0.98 14.94
N LEU A 67 -1.22 0.61 16.23
CA LEU A 67 -0.25 1.01 17.27
C LEU A 67 1.15 0.45 16.99
N PHE A 68 1.21 -0.67 16.27
CA PHE A 68 2.42 -1.26 15.74
C PHE A 68 2.58 -0.88 14.27
N LYS A 69 3.70 -0.22 13.94
CA LYS A 69 4.10 0.03 12.55
C LYS A 69 4.28 -1.33 11.86
N THR A 70 3.73 -1.46 10.66
CA THR A 70 3.93 -2.67 9.85
C THR A 70 5.42 -2.95 9.69
N SER A 71 5.83 -4.19 9.91
CA SER A 71 7.22 -4.58 9.67
C SER A 71 7.48 -4.66 8.16
N PRO A 72 8.75 -4.53 7.73
CA PRO A 72 9.11 -4.74 6.33
C PRO A 72 8.62 -6.11 5.81
N GLU A 73 8.76 -7.15 6.62
CA GLU A 73 8.34 -8.51 6.28
C GLU A 73 6.82 -8.61 6.10
N HIS A 74 6.05 -7.96 6.98
CA HIS A 74 4.59 -7.98 6.87
C HIS A 74 4.09 -7.14 5.68
N ALA A 75 4.76 -6.03 5.38
CA ALA A 75 4.49 -5.25 4.18
C ALA A 75 4.76 -6.03 2.89
N ALA A 76 5.80 -6.87 2.87
CA ALA A 76 6.11 -7.71 1.72
C ALA A 76 4.97 -8.69 1.43
N VAL A 77 4.47 -9.36 2.48
CA VAL A 77 3.31 -10.26 2.39
C VAL A 77 2.08 -9.50 1.89
N MET A 78 1.75 -8.34 2.46
CA MET A 78 0.60 -7.54 2.01
C MET A 78 0.67 -7.14 0.53
N ILE A 79 1.85 -6.75 0.03
CA ILE A 79 2.03 -6.47 -1.39
C ILE A 79 1.78 -7.72 -2.23
N THR A 80 2.33 -8.87 -1.81
CA THR A 80 2.17 -10.11 -2.58
C THR A 80 0.74 -10.61 -2.60
N GLU A 81 0.04 -10.50 -1.48
CA GLU A 81 -1.38 -10.84 -1.39
C GLU A 81 -2.21 -9.96 -2.32
N ALA A 82 -1.97 -8.65 -2.34
CA ALA A 82 -2.67 -7.72 -3.24
C ALA A 82 -2.40 -8.04 -4.72
N VAL A 83 -1.16 -8.35 -5.10
CA VAL A 83 -0.81 -8.66 -6.50
C VAL A 83 -1.42 -9.99 -6.96
N VAL A 84 -1.47 -10.99 -6.09
CA VAL A 84 -2.03 -12.31 -6.40
C VAL A 84 -3.56 -12.30 -6.37
N ALA A 85 -4.17 -11.48 -5.51
CA ALA A 85 -5.62 -11.33 -5.47
C ALA A 85 -6.17 -10.74 -6.78
N ASP A 86 -5.50 -9.73 -7.33
CA ASP A 86 -5.97 -8.99 -8.51
C ASP A 86 -4.89 -8.84 -9.60
N PRO A 87 -4.42 -9.93 -10.23
CA PRO A 87 -3.29 -9.88 -11.17
C PRO A 87 -3.56 -9.02 -12.41
N GLY A 88 -4.83 -8.82 -12.79
CA GLY A 88 -5.22 -7.94 -13.89
C GLY A 88 -4.90 -6.47 -13.63
N ASN A 89 -4.82 -6.06 -12.36
CA ASN A 89 -4.49 -4.68 -11.96
C ASN A 89 -2.98 -4.46 -11.79
N TYR A 90 -2.20 -5.54 -11.81
CA TYR A 90 -0.74 -5.54 -11.63
C TYR A 90 -0.06 -6.38 -12.73
N PRO A 91 -0.27 -6.04 -14.02
CA PRO A 91 0.26 -6.83 -15.13
C PRO A 91 1.77 -6.95 -15.01
N ASP A 92 2.28 -8.16 -15.25
CA ASP A 92 3.71 -8.48 -15.20
C ASP A 92 4.41 -8.27 -13.85
N CYS A 93 3.70 -7.86 -12.78
CA CYS A 93 4.34 -7.60 -11.50
C CYS A 93 4.77 -8.87 -10.76
N GLY A 94 4.09 -9.99 -11.04
CA GLY A 94 4.38 -11.31 -10.43
C GLY A 94 5.85 -11.71 -10.51
N LYS A 95 6.56 -11.31 -11.58
CA LYS A 95 7.99 -11.60 -11.77
C LYS A 95 8.91 -10.94 -10.74
N TYR A 96 8.44 -9.89 -10.05
CA TYR A 96 9.21 -9.09 -9.09
C TYR A 96 8.88 -9.42 -7.63
N LEU A 97 7.91 -10.30 -7.37
CA LEU A 97 7.47 -10.60 -6.00
C LEU A 97 8.53 -11.38 -5.20
N GLY A 98 9.36 -12.19 -5.87
CA GLY A 98 10.44 -12.93 -5.22
C GLY A 98 11.46 -12.02 -4.53
N ASP A 99 11.72 -10.84 -5.09
CA ASP A 99 12.68 -9.87 -4.54
C ASP A 99 12.24 -9.34 -3.16
N LEU A 100 10.93 -9.33 -2.87
CA LEU A 100 10.36 -8.88 -1.59
C LEU A 100 10.75 -9.75 -0.40
N PHE A 101 11.15 -11.00 -0.65
CA PHE A 101 11.54 -11.99 0.37
C PHE A 101 13.01 -12.42 0.26
N GLY A 102 13.73 -11.91 -0.73
CA GLY A 102 15.15 -12.19 -0.97
C GLY A 102 16.04 -11.45 0.01
N GLY A 103 15.91 -11.72 1.31
CA GLY A 103 16.59 -10.99 2.38
C GLY A 103 18.05 -10.73 2.07
N ASN A 104 18.42 -9.45 1.98
CA ASN A 104 19.76 -8.87 1.90
C ASN A 104 20.83 -9.69 1.14
N LYS A 105 20.46 -10.44 0.09
CA LYS A 105 21.45 -11.07 -0.79
C LYS A 105 21.83 -10.08 -1.87
N ASN A 106 22.65 -9.13 -1.45
CA ASN A 106 23.56 -8.35 -2.28
C ASN A 106 22.95 -7.86 -3.61
N SER A 107 22.32 -6.68 -3.57
CA SER A 107 21.92 -5.86 -4.74
C SER A 107 23.10 -5.42 -5.63
N SER A 108 24.25 -6.10 -5.56
CA SER A 108 25.45 -5.87 -6.34
C SER A 108 25.52 -6.87 -7.50
N SER A 109 24.55 -6.86 -8.41
CA SER A 109 24.73 -7.46 -9.75
C SER A 109 23.64 -7.05 -10.74
N SER A 110 23.45 -5.75 -10.94
CA SER A 110 22.94 -5.25 -12.22
C SER A 110 23.40 -3.81 -12.46
N SER A 111 24.71 -3.59 -12.36
CA SER A 111 25.36 -2.41 -12.92
C SER A 111 26.16 -2.87 -14.12
N SER A 112 25.62 -2.62 -15.30
CA SER A 112 26.29 -2.75 -16.57
C SER A 112 27.67 -2.07 -16.54
N SER A 113 28.65 -2.76 -17.09
CA SER A 113 30.04 -2.39 -17.27
C SER A 113 30.26 -0.92 -17.63
N ASN A 114 31.16 -0.25 -16.92
CA ASN A 114 32.11 0.72 -17.46
C ASN A 114 33.39 0.73 -16.61
N ASN A 115 34.50 0.92 -17.31
CA ASN A 115 35.86 0.46 -17.00
C ASN A 115 36.67 1.39 -16.05
N ALA A 116 37.72 0.78 -15.47
CA ALA A 116 38.97 1.35 -14.91
C ALA A 116 39.08 1.57 -13.37
N SER A 117 39.72 0.58 -12.73
CA SER A 117 40.78 0.63 -11.70
C SER A 117 40.78 1.75 -10.63
N VAL A 118 40.73 1.36 -9.34
CA VAL A 118 41.86 1.34 -8.38
C VAL A 118 41.38 0.72 -7.06
N GLY A 119 42.22 -0.10 -6.42
CA GLY A 119 41.84 -0.93 -5.28
C GLY A 119 41.87 -0.24 -3.91
N ALA A 120 41.24 -0.89 -2.94
CA ALA A 120 41.71 -1.03 -1.55
C ALA A 120 40.70 -1.91 -0.79
N SER A 121 41.20 -2.94 -0.13
CA SER A 121 40.46 -3.76 0.82
C SER A 121 40.25 -2.97 2.12
N SER A 122 39.01 -2.83 2.58
CA SER A 122 38.73 -2.58 4.00
C SER A 122 37.44 -3.28 4.43
N SER A 123 37.63 -4.24 5.33
CA SER A 123 36.62 -4.82 6.20
C SER A 123 36.08 -3.78 7.17
N GLY A 124 34.77 -3.79 7.42
CA GLY A 124 34.20 -3.25 8.66
C GLY A 124 32.93 -2.45 8.49
N THR A 125 31.89 -2.90 9.22
CA THR A 125 30.70 -2.17 9.67
C THR A 125 29.78 -1.58 8.59
N SER A 126 28.72 -2.34 8.29
CA SER A 126 27.50 -1.82 7.70
C SER A 126 26.79 -0.94 8.73
N ASP A 127 27.07 0.36 8.71
CA ASP A 127 26.26 1.35 9.42
C ASP A 127 24.88 1.42 8.73
N GLY A 128 23.86 0.95 9.46
CA GLY A 128 22.47 1.15 9.10
C GLY A 128 22.18 2.63 9.09
N TRP A 129 21.88 3.18 7.91
CA TRP A 129 21.53 4.58 7.73
C TRP A 129 20.20 4.84 8.42
N ASP A 130 20.26 5.39 9.63
CA ASP A 130 19.09 5.84 10.38
C ASP A 130 18.48 7.03 9.64
N ALA A 131 17.40 6.76 8.88
CA ALA A 131 16.71 7.72 8.02
C ALA A 131 16.01 8.87 8.77
N THR A 132 16.22 8.99 10.08
CA THR A 132 15.52 9.94 10.95
C THR A 132 16.12 11.35 10.89
N GLU A 133 17.37 11.53 10.43
CA GLU A 133 17.99 12.87 10.34
C GLU A 133 17.65 13.66 9.06
N ARG A 134 17.12 13.03 8.01
CA ARG A 134 16.94 13.70 6.70
C ARG A 134 15.75 14.67 6.63
N TYR A 135 14.86 14.66 7.63
CA TYR A 135 13.64 15.49 7.62
C TYR A 135 13.45 16.28 8.93
N SER A 136 14.53 16.87 9.43
CA SER A 136 14.48 17.93 10.44
C SER A 136 14.40 19.29 9.73
N TYR A 137 13.20 19.82 9.52
CA TYR A 137 12.95 21.24 9.20
C TYR A 137 12.10 21.86 10.31
#